data_AF-A0A397U2A4-F1
#
_entry.id   AF-A0A397U2A4-F1
#
_cell.length_a   1.000
_cell.length_b   1.000
_cell.length_c   1.000
_cell.angle_alpha   90.00
_cell.angle_beta   90.00
_cell.angle_gamma   90.00
#
_symmetry.space_group_name_H-M   'P 1'
#
loop_
_entity.id
_entity.type
_entity.pdbx_description
1 polymer ?
#
loop_
_entity_poly.entity_id
_entity_poly.type
_entity_poly.pdbx_seq_one_letter_code
_entity_poly.pdbx_strand_id
1 'polypeptide(L)'
;SSKIYRSDLKLEVISKPRGKEKLVQAIISIIDSIPNGRVIIYSVSVSDCITVVNIISPKNIEIYHGGMKSADYDITLKLWKNGEIKFMFATNAFGMGINIADIRAIIHTTFPISLDSFIQEIGCAGRDGNGGRNVIFFLELTFIF
;
A
#
# COMPACT_ATOMS: atom_id res chain seq x y z
N SER A 1 0.99 10.24 27.37
CA SER A 1 2.11 9.54 26.72
C SER A 1 1.64 8.14 26.35
N SER A 2 0.88 7.99 25.26
CA SER A 2 0.44 6.67 24.78
C SER A 2 1.55 6.09 23.91
N LYS A 3 1.91 4.82 24.16
CA LYS A 3 3.00 4.13 23.48
C LYS A 3 2.72 4.07 21.96
N ILE A 4 3.52 4.76 21.16
CA ILE A 4 3.59 4.64 19.69
C ILE A 4 4.27 3.31 19.27
N TYR A 5 4.53 2.40 20.22
CA TYR A 5 5.21 1.16 19.94
C TYR A 5 4.23 0.06 19.53
N ARG A 6 4.36 -0.41 18.29
CA ARG A 6 3.61 -1.51 17.70
C ARG A 6 4.57 -2.65 17.34
N SER A 7 4.81 -3.56 18.28
CA SER A 7 5.69 -4.72 18.08
C SER A 7 5.21 -5.70 17.01
N ASP A 8 3.92 -5.62 16.66
CA ASP A 8 3.28 -6.43 15.64
C ASP A 8 3.52 -5.90 14.21
N LEU A 9 4.11 -4.71 14.07
CA LEU A 9 4.48 -4.14 12.78
C LEU A 9 5.94 -4.44 12.44
N LYS A 10 6.15 -5.04 11.27
CA LYS A 10 7.47 -5.26 10.70
C LYS A 10 7.74 -4.21 9.62
N LEU A 11 8.80 -3.41 9.81
CA LEU A 11 9.28 -2.44 8.83
C LEU A 11 10.37 -3.08 7.97
N GLU A 12 10.24 -3.00 6.65
CA GLU A 12 11.17 -3.55 5.66
C GLU A 12 11.52 -2.45 4.66
N VAL A 13 12.80 -2.16 4.49
CA VAL A 13 13.29 -1.25 3.45
C VAL A 13 14.01 -2.11 2.41
N ILE A 14 13.59 -2.00 1.16
CA ILE A 14 14.12 -2.79 0.05
C ILE A 14 14.57 -1.86 -1.08
N SER A 15 15.68 -2.22 -1.74
CA SER A 15 16.19 -1.44 -2.87
C SER A 15 15.16 -1.43 -4.00
N LYS A 16 14.81 -0.25 -4.49
CA LYS A 16 13.83 -0.07 -5.56
C LYS A 16 14.39 -0.59 -6.89
N PRO A 17 13.77 -1.62 -7.51
CA PRO A 17 14.23 -2.11 -8.79
C PRO A 17 14.17 -1.00 -9.85
N ARG A 18 15.20 -0.95 -10.71
CA ARG A 18 15.19 -0.03 -11.86
C ARG A 18 14.26 -0.57 -12.94
N GLY A 19 13.33 0.28 -13.38
CA GLY A 19 12.36 -0.03 -14.44
C GLY A 19 11.00 -0.50 -13.90
N LYS A 20 9.93 -0.14 -14.63
CA LYS A 20 8.54 -0.37 -14.20
C LYS A 20 8.20 -1.85 -14.06
N GLU A 21 8.60 -2.69 -15.01
CA GLU A 21 8.33 -4.13 -15.00
C GLU A 21 8.94 -4.83 -13.78
N LYS A 22 10.20 -4.53 -13.46
CA LYS A 22 10.86 -5.12 -12.28
C LYS A 22 10.22 -4.67 -10.98
N LEU A 23 9.79 -3.41 -10.90
CA LEU A 23 9.06 -2.90 -9.75
C LEU A 23 7.71 -3.62 -9.59
N VAL A 24 6.96 -3.78 -10.68
CA VAL A 24 5.69 -4.52 -10.69
C VAL A 24 5.91 -5.96 -10.21
N GLN A 25 6.95 -6.64 -10.70
CA GLN A 25 7.24 -8.01 -10.29
C GLN A 25 7.64 -8.14 -8.81
N ALA A 26 8.34 -7.15 -8.28
CA ALA A 26 8.64 -7.09 -6.85
C ALA A 26 7.38 -6.86 -6.01
N ILE A 27 6.46 -5.99 -6.46
CA ILE A 27 5.16 -5.77 -5.80
C ILE A 27 4.34 -7.07 -5.81
N ILE A 28 4.24 -7.76 -6.94
CA ILE A 28 3.56 -9.05 -7.07
C ILE A 28 4.14 -10.06 -6.09
N SER A 29 5.47 -10.18 -6.03
CA SER A 29 6.14 -11.12 -5.12
C SER A 29 5.81 -10.85 -3.65
N ILE A 30 5.66 -9.58 -3.25
CA ILE A 30 5.24 -9.23 -1.89
C ILE A 30 3.78 -9.59 -1.68
N ILE A 31 2.90 -9.26 -2.63
CA ILE A 31 1.47 -9.54 -2.56
C ILE A 31 1.20 -11.06 -2.47
N ASP A 32 1.87 -11.87 -3.29
CA ASP A 32 1.72 -13.33 -3.30
C ASP A 32 2.21 -13.98 -2.00
N SER A 33 3.12 -13.32 -1.26
CA SER A 33 3.55 -13.76 0.07
C SER A 33 2.54 -13.47 1.19
N ILE A 34 1.42 -12.82 0.87
CA ILE A 34 0.36 -12.44 1.81
C ILE A 34 -0.89 -13.27 1.49
N PRO A 35 -1.07 -14.43 2.15
CA PRO A 35 -2.12 -15.38 1.77
C PRO A 35 -3.54 -14.87 2.08
N ASN A 36 -3.69 -14.00 3.08
CA ASN A 36 -4.97 -13.53 3.59
C ASN A 36 -4.93 -12.03 3.93
N GLY A 37 -6.11 -11.44 4.11
CA GLY A 37 -6.27 -10.03 4.46
C GLY A 37 -6.09 -9.09 3.28
N ARG A 38 -5.93 -7.80 3.58
CA ARG A 38 -5.88 -6.71 2.60
C ARG A 38 -4.50 -6.06 2.52
N VAL A 39 -4.20 -5.47 1.37
CA VAL A 39 -2.94 -4.73 1.13
C VAL A 39 -3.26 -3.36 0.57
N ILE A 40 -2.54 -2.35 1.05
CA ILE A 40 -2.53 -1.02 0.44
C ILE A 40 -1.18 -0.83 -0.25
N ILE A 41 -1.19 -0.36 -1.49
CA ILE A 41 0.00 -0.02 -2.26
C ILE A 41 -0.03 1.47 -2.57
N TYR A 42 0.84 2.24 -1.95
CA TYR A 42 1.01 3.66 -2.22
C TYR A 42 1.97 3.90 -3.38
N SER A 43 1.52 4.70 -4.34
CA SER A 43 2.33 5.18 -5.46
C SER A 43 2.33 6.69 -5.57
N VAL A 44 3.31 7.23 -6.28
CA VAL A 44 3.44 8.69 -6.45
C VAL A 44 2.40 9.20 -7.46
N SER A 45 2.04 8.40 -8.46
CA SER A 45 1.23 8.84 -9.59
C SER A 45 0.13 7.84 -9.95
N VAL A 46 -0.99 8.37 -10.45
CA VAL A 46 -2.15 7.56 -10.86
C VAL A 46 -1.78 6.69 -12.06
N SER A 47 -0.95 7.20 -12.96
CA SER A 47 -0.46 6.47 -14.12
C SER A 47 0.38 5.25 -13.74
N ASP A 48 1.18 5.32 -12.68
CA ASP A 48 1.91 4.17 -12.17
C ASP A 48 0.95 3.14 -11.56
N CYS A 49 -0.08 3.57 -10.82
CA CYS A 49 -1.13 2.67 -10.34
C CYS A 49 -1.81 1.92 -11.51
N ILE A 50 -2.25 2.64 -12.55
CA ILE A 50 -2.89 2.04 -13.72
C ILE A 50 -1.97 1.04 -14.41
N THR A 51 -0.68 1.39 -14.57
CA THR A 51 0.31 0.50 -15.17
C THR A 51 0.41 -0.82 -14.40
N VAL A 52 0.51 -0.74 -13.07
CA VAL A 52 0.65 -1.92 -12.22
C VAL A 52 -0.63 -2.76 -12.23
N VAL A 53 -1.80 -2.14 -12.09
CA VAL A 53 -3.11 -2.84 -12.09
C VAL A 53 -3.36 -3.60 -13.39
N ASN A 54 -3.03 -2.98 -14.53
CA ASN A 54 -3.19 -3.62 -15.84
C ASN A 54 -2.32 -4.87 -16.00
N ILE A 55 -1.16 -4.93 -15.32
CA ILE A 55 -0.27 -6.10 -15.35
C ILE A 55 -0.74 -7.17 -14.36
N ILE A 56 -1.21 -6.77 -13.17
CA ILE A 56 -1.60 -7.70 -12.09
C ILE A 56 -2.92 -8.44 -12.40
N SER A 57 -3.83 -7.84 -13.17
CA SER A 57 -5.10 -8.45 -13.64
C SER A 57 -6.12 -8.78 -12.52
N PRO A 58 -7.43 -8.55 -12.73
CA PRO A 58 -8.15 -7.59 -11.90
C PRO A 58 -8.95 -8.17 -10.73
N LYS A 59 -8.93 -9.49 -10.48
CA LYS A 59 -10.00 -10.09 -9.67
C LYS A 59 -10.05 -9.65 -8.20
N ASN A 60 -9.06 -8.91 -7.69
CA ASN A 60 -9.02 -8.44 -6.31
C ASN A 60 -8.31 -7.08 -6.13
N ILE A 61 -8.26 -6.23 -7.16
CA ILE A 61 -7.46 -4.99 -7.14
C ILE A 61 -8.22 -3.78 -7.68
N GLU A 62 -8.15 -2.65 -6.97
CA GLU A 62 -8.73 -1.38 -7.38
C GLU A 62 -7.77 -0.20 -7.14
N ILE A 63 -8.03 0.93 -7.80
CA ILE A 63 -7.27 2.17 -7.66
C ILE A 63 -8.10 3.22 -6.94
N TYR A 64 -7.49 3.88 -5.96
CA TYR A 64 -7.98 5.08 -5.32
C TYR A 64 -7.10 6.29 -5.63
N HIS A 65 -7.72 7.40 -6.01
CA HIS A 65 -7.05 8.69 -6.12
C HIS A 65 -8.04 9.84 -5.89
N GLY A 66 -7.55 11.02 -5.49
CA GLY A 66 -8.40 12.17 -5.14
C GLY A 66 -9.22 12.78 -6.29
N GLY A 67 -9.09 12.23 -7.51
CA GLY A 67 -9.89 12.65 -8.67
C GLY A 67 -11.09 11.75 -8.97
N MET A 68 -11.32 10.70 -8.18
CA MET A 68 -12.50 9.84 -8.33
C MET A 68 -13.80 10.58 -8.02
N LYS A 69 -14.89 10.22 -8.70
CA LYS A 69 -16.23 10.70 -8.33
C LYS A 69 -16.61 10.09 -6.98
N SER A 70 -17.37 10.83 -6.17
CA SER A 70 -17.82 10.34 -4.85
C SER A 70 -18.53 8.99 -4.93
N ALA A 71 -19.40 8.80 -5.92
CA ALA A 71 -20.13 7.54 -6.08
C ALA A 71 -19.20 6.35 -6.36
N ASP A 72 -18.20 6.53 -7.22
CA ASP A 72 -17.21 5.49 -7.52
C ASP A 72 -16.37 5.17 -6.29
N TYR A 73 -15.97 6.21 -5.54
CA TYR A 73 -15.26 6.04 -4.28
C TYR A 73 -16.06 5.23 -3.25
N ASP A 74 -17.34 5.56 -3.06
CA ASP A 74 -18.20 4.87 -2.08
C ASP A 74 -18.39 3.40 -2.45
N ILE A 75 -18.54 3.09 -3.73
CA ILE A 75 -18.63 1.71 -4.24
C ILE A 75 -17.33 0.96 -3.96
N THR A 76 -16.18 1.51 -4.39
CA THR A 76 -14.87 0.88 -4.20
C THR A 76 -14.56 0.67 -2.71
N LEU A 77 -14.87 1.66 -1.86
CA LEU A 77 -14.68 1.56 -0.41
C LEU A 77 -15.56 0.47 0.20
N LYS A 78 -16.82 0.34 -0.25
CA LYS A 78 -17.74 -0.70 0.22
C LYS A 78 -17.24 -2.09 -0.16
N LEU A 79 -16.87 -2.30 -1.42
CA LEU A 79 -16.32 -3.56 -1.92
C LEU A 79 -15.04 -3.94 -1.14
N TRP A 80 -14.17 -2.98 -0.88
CA TRP A 80 -12.96 -3.21 -0.10
C TRP A 80 -13.25 -3.55 1.36
N LYS A 81 -14.15 -2.82 2.03
CA LYS A 81 -14.61 -3.12 3.40
C LYS A 81 -15.27 -4.50 3.52
N ASN A 82 -15.98 -4.95 2.50
CA ASN A 82 -16.58 -6.28 2.43
C ASN A 82 -15.57 -7.38 2.12
N GLY A 83 -14.38 -7.03 1.62
CA GLY A 83 -13.31 -8.00 1.30
C GLY A 83 -13.40 -8.56 -0.11
N GLU A 84 -14.27 -7.98 -0.93
CA GLU A 84 -14.40 -8.29 -2.36
C GLU A 84 -13.18 -7.78 -3.14
N ILE A 85 -12.54 -6.71 -2.64
CA ILE A 85 -11.23 -6.22 -3.11
C ILE A 85 -10.21 -6.53 -2.01
N LYS A 86 -9.06 -7.12 -2.38
CA LYS A 86 -7.95 -7.37 -1.44
C LYS A 86 -6.87 -6.30 -1.53
N PHE A 87 -6.62 -5.76 -2.71
CA PHE A 87 -5.50 -4.87 -3.00
C PHE A 87 -6.01 -3.49 -3.40
N MET A 88 -5.58 -2.47 -2.69
CA MET A 88 -5.91 -1.08 -2.99
C MET A 88 -4.64 -0.34 -3.40
N PHE A 89 -4.59 0.17 -4.63
CA PHE A 89 -3.56 1.10 -5.07
C PHE A 89 -3.99 2.53 -4.78
N ALA A 90 -3.13 3.35 -4.18
CA ALA A 90 -3.48 4.71 -3.80
C ALA A 90 -2.36 5.71 -4.10
N THR A 91 -2.70 6.93 -4.52
CA THR A 91 -1.72 8.01 -4.75
C THR A 91 -1.69 9.09 -3.68
N ASN A 92 -2.79 9.19 -2.93
CA ASN A 92 -2.90 10.05 -1.76
C ASN A 92 -2.91 9.14 -0.53
N ALA A 93 -2.71 9.70 0.67
CA ALA A 93 -2.89 9.00 1.94
C ALA A 93 -4.35 8.50 2.09
N PHE A 94 -4.66 7.42 1.39
CA PHE A 94 -5.85 6.61 1.53
C PHE A 94 -5.80 6.00 2.92
N GLY A 95 -6.48 6.60 3.89
CA GLY A 95 -6.30 6.17 5.28
C GLY A 95 -7.00 7.03 6.31
N MET A 96 -7.33 8.29 5.99
CA MET A 96 -8.13 9.12 6.90
C MET A 96 -9.50 8.47 7.12
N GLY A 97 -9.71 7.90 8.32
CA GLY A 97 -10.99 7.33 8.74
C GLY A 97 -11.27 5.89 8.29
N ILE A 98 -10.30 5.21 7.65
CA ILE A 98 -10.46 3.79 7.32
C ILE A 98 -10.21 2.95 8.57
N ASN A 99 -11.24 2.22 9.00
CA ASN A 99 -11.16 1.23 10.08
C ASN A 99 -11.33 -0.18 9.52
N ILE A 100 -10.23 -0.73 9.00
CA ILE A 100 -10.16 -2.12 8.53
C ILE A 100 -9.11 -2.83 9.38
N ALA A 101 -9.52 -3.92 10.02
CA ALA A 101 -8.71 -4.57 11.04
C ALA A 101 -7.58 -5.45 10.44
N ASP A 102 -7.81 -6.03 9.27
CA ASP A 102 -7.00 -7.10 8.67
C ASP A 102 -6.08 -6.61 7.51
N ILE A 103 -5.66 -5.35 7.54
CA ILE A 103 -4.63 -4.86 6.61
C ILE A 103 -3.31 -5.55 6.98
N ARG A 104 -2.84 -6.44 6.11
CA ARG A 104 -1.65 -7.27 6.31
C ARG A 104 -0.38 -6.66 5.75
N ALA A 105 -0.49 -5.81 4.74
CA ALA A 105 0.66 -5.04 4.31
C ALA A 105 0.32 -3.65 3.79
N ILE A 106 1.31 -2.77 3.93
CA ILE A 106 1.36 -1.46 3.32
C ILE A 106 2.66 -1.39 2.53
N ILE A 107 2.57 -1.08 1.25
CA ILE A 107 3.69 -1.07 0.32
C ILE A 107 3.85 0.34 -0.23
N HIS A 108 4.97 0.97 0.04
CA HIS A 108 5.33 2.29 -0.48
C HIS A 108 6.28 2.11 -1.66
N THR A 109 5.82 2.42 -2.88
CA THR A 109 6.68 2.38 -4.08
C THR A 109 7.72 3.51 -4.11
N THR A 110 7.51 4.54 -3.28
CA THR A 110 8.43 5.63 -2.96
C THR A 110 8.13 6.06 -1.52
N PHE A 111 9.12 6.58 -0.79
CA PHE A 111 8.89 7.10 0.55
C PHE A 111 7.80 8.19 0.56
N PRO A 112 6.88 8.21 1.55
CA PRO A 112 5.85 9.23 1.67
C PRO A 112 6.41 10.65 1.74
N ILE A 113 5.56 11.64 1.44
CA ILE A 113 5.96 13.06 1.42
C ILE A 113 6.44 13.58 2.78
N SER A 114 6.03 12.93 3.88
CA SER A 114 6.43 13.28 5.23
C SER A 114 6.50 12.05 6.14
N LEU A 115 7.26 12.18 7.23
CA LEU A 115 7.30 11.16 8.27
C LEU A 115 5.94 10.97 8.95
N ASP A 116 5.17 12.04 9.12
CA ASP A 116 3.83 11.97 9.73
C ASP A 116 2.87 11.17 8.85
N SER A 117 2.88 11.42 7.52
CA SER A 117 2.13 10.62 6.55
C SER A 117 2.54 9.16 6.65
N PHE A 118 3.85 8.89 6.66
CA PHE A 118 4.36 7.53 6.79
C PHE A 118 3.86 6.84 8.07
N ILE A 119 3.96 7.48 9.24
CA ILE A 119 3.52 6.94 10.53
C ILE A 119 2.01 6.65 10.53
N GLN A 120 1.20 7.58 10.00
CA GLN A 120 -0.25 7.40 9.93
C GLN A 120 -0.62 6.23 9.01
N GLU A 121 0.00 6.16 7.85
CA GLU A 121 -0.23 5.11 6.86
C GLU A 121 0.13 3.74 7.44
N ILE A 122 1.39 3.53 7.88
CA ILE A 122 1.84 2.23 8.41
C ILE A 122 1.04 1.76 9.63
N GLY A 123 0.49 2.71 10.41
CA GLY A 123 -0.33 2.44 11.58
C GLY A 123 -1.68 1.77 11.28
N CYS A 124 -2.12 1.79 10.01
CA CYS A 124 -3.33 1.08 9.57
C CYS A 124 -3.16 -0.44 9.51
N ALA A 125 -1.94 -0.95 9.40
CA ALA A 125 -1.70 -2.37 9.33
C ALA A 125 -1.90 -3.06 10.69
N GLY A 126 -2.29 -4.34 10.68
CA GLY A 126 -2.24 -5.21 11.87
C GLY A 126 -3.20 -4.86 13.00
N ARG A 127 -4.28 -4.09 12.77
CA ARG A 127 -5.18 -3.60 13.84
C ARG A 127 -5.95 -4.71 14.57
N ASP A 128 -6.06 -5.89 13.98
CA ASP A 128 -6.58 -7.12 14.60
C ASP A 128 -5.56 -7.84 15.51
N GLY A 129 -4.33 -7.34 15.63
CA GLY A 129 -3.27 -7.94 16.44
C GLY A 129 -2.48 -9.07 15.75
N ASN A 130 -2.84 -9.44 14.51
CA ASN A 130 -2.13 -10.48 13.74
C ASN A 130 -0.89 -9.95 13.00
N GLY A 131 -0.50 -8.71 13.30
CA GLY A 131 0.64 -8.04 12.71
C GLY A 131 0.45 -7.54 11.28
N GLY A 132 1.44 -6.79 10.83
CA GLY A 132 1.43 -6.11 9.54
C GLY A 132 2.83 -5.85 9.02
N ARG A 133 3.01 -6.02 7.71
CA ARG A 133 4.26 -5.71 7.01
C ARG A 133 4.18 -4.32 6.40
N ASN A 134 5.24 -3.55 6.56
CA ASN A 134 5.36 -2.23 5.96
C ASN A 134 6.63 -2.25 5.10
N VAL A 135 6.45 -2.25 3.79
CA VAL A 135 7.54 -2.38 2.83
C VAL A 135 7.74 -1.05 2.12
N ILE A 136 8.96 -0.54 2.15
CA ILE A 136 9.33 0.69 1.44
C ILE A 136 10.35 0.35 0.37
N PHE A 137 10.01 0.63 -0.88
CA PHE A 137 10.97 0.65 -1.97
C PHE A 137 11.78 1.96 -1.91
N PHE A 138 13.07 1.84 -1.62
CA PHE A 138 14.00 2.96 -1.50
C PHE A 138 14.92 3.02 -2.73
N LEU A 139 15.00 4.19 -3.38
CA LEU A 139 15.97 4.39 -4.46
C LEU A 139 17.34 4.68 -3.85
N GLU A 140 18.25 3.72 -3.93
CA GLU A 140 19.65 3.98 -3.57
C GLU A 140 20.24 5.00 -4.54
N LEU A 141 20.57 6.18 -4.01
CA LEU A 141 21.41 7.15 -4.70
C LEU A 141 22.84 6.60 -4.70
N THR A 142 23.23 5.96 -5.79
CA THR A 142 24.64 5.65 -6.02
C THR A 142 25.34 6.95 -6.40
N PHE A 143 25.93 7.63 -5.42
CA PHE A 143 26.88 8.69 -5.71
C PHE A 143 28.15 8.03 -6.25
N ILE A 144 28.36 8.14 -7.56
CA ILE A 144 29.66 7.86 -8.16
C ILE A 144 30.51 9.08 -7.81
N PHE A 145 31.35 8.94 -6.79
CA PHE A 145 32.45 9.87 -6.54
C PHE A 145 33.64 9.49 -7.43
#